data_AF-A0A0B6XU75-F1
#
_entry.id   AF-A0A0B6XU75-F1
#
_cell.length_a   1.000
_cell.length_b   1.000
_cell.length_c   1.000
_cell.angle_alpha   90.00
_cell.angle_beta   90.00
_cell.angle_gamma   90.00
#
_symmetry.space_group_name_H-M   'P 1'
#
loop_
_entity.id
_entity.type
_entity.pdbx_description
1 polymer ?
#
loop_
_entity_poly.entity_id
_entity_poly.type
_entity_poly.pdbx_seq_one_letter_code
_entity_poly.pdbx_strand_id
1 'polypeptide(L)' 'LVCHAVLGYMEQTTICDEVIILSAIGTAAKINLNFDLMNAHLISSPPFHVMEPLEKHVRREDKKEGTKEK' A
#
# COMPACT_ATOMS: atom_id res chain seq x y z
N LEU A 1 3.52 6.03 -20.73
CA LEU A 1 4.26 5.23 -19.73
C LEU A 1 3.73 3.80 -19.81
N VAL A 2 4.56 2.81 -20.15
CA VAL A 2 4.14 1.40 -20.20
C VAL A 2 4.64 0.72 -18.92
N CYS A 3 3.83 0.82 -17.87
CA CYS A 3 4.10 0.32 -16.53
C CYS A 3 2.92 -0.55 -16.05
N HIS A 4 3.21 -1.52 -15.19
CA HIS A 4 2.21 -2.49 -14.68
C HIS A 4 2.32 -2.70 -13.17
N ALA A 5 3.09 -1.85 -12.48
CA ALA A 5 3.15 -1.81 -11.03
C ALA A 5 3.30 -0.37 -10.53
N VAL A 6 2.89 -0.14 -9.29
CA VAL A 6 3.13 1.11 -8.55
C VAL A 6 3.84 0.75 -7.25
N LEU A 7 5.02 1.31 -7.04
CA LEU A 7 5.84 1.06 -5.85
C LEU A 7 5.68 2.20 -4.84
N GLY A 8 5.78 1.87 -3.56
CA GLY A 8 5.70 2.86 -2.47
C GLY A 8 4.37 3.60 -2.46
N TYR A 9 3.27 2.90 -2.79
CA TYR A 9 1.93 3.48 -2.77
C TYR A 9 1.60 4.00 -1.38
N MET A 10 1.11 5.24 -1.31
CA MET A 10 0.65 5.87 -0.07
C MET A 10 -0.64 6.63 -0.31
N GLU A 11 -1.67 6.30 0.46
CA GLU A 11 -2.93 7.03 0.50
C GLU A 11 -2.94 8.12 1.56
N GLN A 12 -3.55 9.25 1.23
CA GLN A 12 -3.90 10.29 2.18
C GLN A 12 -5.32 10.78 1.93
N THR A 13 -6.12 10.72 2.99
CA THR A 13 -7.47 11.29 3.05
C THR A 13 -7.45 12.52 3.95
N THR A 14 -8.09 13.59 3.52
CA THR A 14 -8.28 14.78 4.34
C THR A 14 -9.75 15.19 4.24
N ILE A 15 -10.39 15.34 5.39
CA ILE A 15 -11.79 15.78 5.50
C ILE A 15 -11.76 17.26 5.87
N CYS A 16 -12.35 18.08 5.03
CA CYS A 16 -12.66 19.48 5.29
C CYS A 16 -14.18 19.61 5.47
N ASP A 17 -14.67 20.79 5.88
CA ASP A 17 -16.07 20.97 6.29
C ASP A 17 -17.11 20.48 5.26
N GLU A 18 -16.90 20.80 3.97
CA GLU A 18 -17.84 20.43 2.90
C GLU A 18 -17.25 19.50 1.84
N VAL A 19 -15.96 19.17 1.96
CA VAL A 19 -15.25 18.42 0.92
C VAL A 19 -14.33 17.37 1.52
N ILE A 20 -14.25 16.22 0.85
CA ILE A 20 -13.30 15.15 1.17
C ILE A 20 -12.26 15.11 0.05
N ILE A 21 -10.99 15.27 0.43
CA ILE A 21 -9.86 15.18 -0.48
C ILE A 21 -9.25 13.79 -0.34
N LEU A 22 -9.23 13.05 -1.46
CA LEU A 22 -8.56 11.77 -1.58
C LEU A 22 -7.34 11.95 -2.48
N SER A 23 -6.17 11.60 -1.95
CA SER A 23 -4.91 11.67 -2.68
C SER A 23 -4.14 10.36 -2.53
N ALA A 24 -3.41 10.01 -3.58
CA ALA A 24 -2.54 8.85 -3.60
C ALA A 24 -1.26 9.19 -4.35
N ILE A 25 -0.14 8.72 -3.85
CA ILE A 25 1.17 8.88 -4.49
C ILE A 25 1.86 7.52 -4.64
N GLY A 26 2.79 7.44 -5.59
CA GLY A 26 3.63 6.27 -5.79
C GLY A 26 4.46 6.39 -7.06
N THR A 27 5.40 5.46 -7.25
CA THR A 27 6.30 5.42 -8.41
C THR A 27 5.81 4.37 -9.41
N ALA A 28 5.48 4.78 -10.63
CA ALA A 28 5.13 3.87 -11.71
C ALA A 28 6.32 3.00 -12.14
N ALA A 29 6.15 1.69 -12.18
CA ALA A 29 7.22 0.73 -12.41
C ALA A 29 6.83 -0.35 -13.44
N LYS A 30 7.85 -0.85 -14.15
CA LYS A 30 7.78 -2.04 -15.01
C LYS A 30 8.67 -3.12 -14.40
N ILE A 31 8.07 -4.15 -13.80
CA ILE A 31 8.80 -5.20 -13.08
C ILE A 31 9.11 -6.35 -14.04
N ASN A 32 10.38 -6.75 -14.15
CA ASN A 32 10.77 -7.97 -14.85
C ASN A 32 11.12 -9.05 -13.81
N LEU A 33 10.38 -10.15 -13.82
CA LEU A 33 10.52 -11.26 -12.88
C LEU A 33 11.46 -12.34 -13.43
N ASN A 34 12.69 -11.94 -13.82
CA ASN A 34 13.71 -12.92 -14.21
C ASN A 34 14.32 -13.53 -12.95
N PHE A 35 13.67 -14.57 -12.42
CA PHE A 35 14.21 -15.37 -11.32
C PHE A 35 15.34 -16.26 -11.83
N ASP A 36 16.57 -15.74 -11.87
CA ASP A 36 17.75 -16.56 -12.12
C ASP A 36 18.01 -17.47 -10.90
N LEU A 37 17.39 -18.65 -10.92
CA LEU A 37 17.49 -19.66 -9.86
C LEU A 37 18.92 -20.18 -9.63
N MET A 38 19.90 -19.81 -10.48
CA MET A 38 21.26 -20.36 -10.45
C MET A 38 22.33 -19.42 -9.85
N ASN A 39 22.00 -18.18 -9.44
CA ASN A 39 22.99 -17.21 -8.94
C ASN A 39 22.85 -16.83 -7.45
N ALA A 40 21.95 -17.46 -6.70
CA ALA A 40 21.61 -17.08 -5.32
C ALA A 40 22.72 -17.33 -4.26
N HIS A 41 23.94 -17.78 -4.64
CA HIS A 41 25.03 -18.03 -3.69
C HIS A 41 26.11 -16.92 -3.65
N LEU A 42 26.19 -15.99 -4.62
CA LEU A 42 27.38 -15.10 -4.72
C LEU A 42 27.16 -13.60 -4.54
N ILE A 43 26.01 -13.13 -4.04
CA ILE A 43 25.82 -11.69 -3.79
C ILE A 43 25.61 -11.41 -2.30
N SER A 44 26.72 -11.43 -1.58
CA SER A 44 26.92 -10.70 -0.33
C SER A 44 26.99 -9.20 -0.65
N SER A 45 25.87 -8.49 -0.58
CA SER A 45 25.83 -7.03 -0.37
C SER A 45 24.48 -6.67 0.26
N PRO A 46 24.44 -5.70 1.20
CA PRO A 46 23.34 -5.59 2.15
C PRO A 46 22.02 -5.39 1.41
N PRO A 47 20.96 -6.14 1.78
CA PRO A 47 19.69 -6.04 1.10
C PRO A 47 19.13 -4.65 1.37
N PHE A 48 18.74 -3.98 0.29
CA PHE A 48 17.76 -2.91 0.30
C PHE A 48 16.73 -3.21 1.37
N HIS A 49 16.51 -2.27 2.29
CA HIS A 49 15.56 -2.44 3.37
C HIS A 49 14.20 -2.75 2.75
N VAL A 50 13.83 -4.04 2.79
CA VAL A 50 12.54 -4.53 2.35
C VAL A 50 11.55 -3.83 3.26
N MET A 51 10.80 -2.87 2.72
CA MET A 51 9.66 -2.33 3.45
C MET A 51 8.71 -3.50 3.68
N GLU A 52 8.69 -3.99 4.91
CA GLU A 52 7.72 -4.97 5.36
C GLU A 52 6.33 -4.34 5.18
N PRO A 53 5.39 -5.02 4.49
CA PRO A 53 4.03 -4.51 4.38
C PRO A 53 3.45 -4.41 5.79
N LEU A 54 3.27 -3.19 6.30
CA LEU A 54 2.53 -2.99 7.54
C LEU A 54 1.07 -3.31 7.22
N GLU A 55 0.66 -4.55 7.52
CA GLU A 55 -0.73 -4.99 7.42
C GLU A 55 -1.60 -4.11 8.33
N LYS A 56 -2.17 -3.04 7.77
CA LYS A 56 -3.19 -2.25 8.45
C LYS A 56 -4.47 -3.11 8.47
N HIS A 57 -4.66 -3.83 9.56
CA HIS A 57 -5.88 -4.57 9.86
C HIS A 57 -7.05 -3.57 9.94
N VAL A 58 -7.81 -3.41 8.85
CA VAL A 58 -9.02 -2.58 8.83
C VAL A 58 -10.07 -3.27 9.71
N ARG A 59 -10.14 -2.86 10.97
CA ARG A 59 -11.27 -3.21 11.84
C ARG A 59 -12.49 -2.43 11.34
N ARG A 60 -13.44 -3.15 10.73
CA ARG A 60 -14.78 -2.63 10.47
C ARG A 60 -15.47 -2.50 11.82
N GLU A 61 -15.63 -1.28 12.32
CA GLU A 61 -16.55 -1.02 13.42
C GLU A 61 -17.97 -0.95 12.85
N ASP A 62 -18.71 -2.05 12.96
CA ASP A 62 -20.14 -2.10 12.68
C ASP A 62 -20.88 -1.32 13.80
N LYS A 63 -21.05 -0.01 13.62
CA LYS A 63 -21.96 0.79 14.46
C LYS A 63 -23.40 0.42 14.11
N LYS A 64 -23.99 -0.52 14.86
CA LYS A 64 -25.44 -0.74 14.88
C LYS A 64 -26.12 0.48 15.49
N GLU A 65 -26.68 1.31 14.63
CA GLU A 65 -27.67 2.32 15.00
C GLU A 65 -29.06 1.68 15.03
N GLY A 66 -29.72 1.81 16.18
CA GLY A 66 -31.17 1.74 16.32
C GLY A 66 -31.59 1.38 17.75
N THR A 67 -32.59 1.97 18.40
CA THR A 67 -33.48 3.11 18.16
C THR A 67 -34.43 3.15 19.38
N LYS A 68 -34.91 4.35 19.75
CA LYS A 68 -36.13 4.70 20.55
C LYS A 68 -36.10 4.65 22.10
N GLU A 69 -36.03 5.86 22.67
CA GLU A 69 -37.16 6.56 23.32
C GLU A 69 -38.27 5.68 23.93
N LYS A 70 -38.27 5.56 25.27
CA LYS A 70 -39.33 6.02 26.18
C LYS A 70 -38.96 5.81 27.64
#